data_AF-A0A5J5VE10-F1
#
_entry.id   AF-A0A5J5VE10-F1
#
_cell.length_a   1.000
_cell.length_b   1.000
_cell.length_c   1.000
_cell.angle_alpha   90.00
_cell.angle_beta   90.00
_cell.angle_gamma   90.00
#
_symmetry.space_group_name_H-M   'P 1'
#
loop_
_entity.id
_entity.type
_entity.pdbx_description
1 polymer ?
#
loop_
_entity_poly.entity_id
_entity_poly.type
_entity_poly.pdbx_seq_one_letter_code
_entity_poly.pdbx_strand_id
1 'polypeptide(L)'
;MVWRRPSIGHADPLGGDFPLVTSEGHNILDVIFTSPIASLAEVAESLEKVNGVVEHGVVSKFLCKAIVASESGLSIVDNIPTNAVGGV
;
A
#
# COMPACT_ATOMS: atom_id res chain seq x y z
N MET A 1 0.11 -12.16 -8.66
CA MET A 1 1.50 -12.65 -8.87
C MET A 1 2.43 -11.89 -7.93
N VAL A 2 3.54 -12.49 -7.50
CA VAL A 2 4.48 -11.87 -6.53
C VAL A 2 5.85 -11.76 -7.17
N TRP A 3 6.42 -10.56 -7.18
CA TRP A 3 7.72 -10.25 -7.79
C TRP A 3 8.58 -9.50 -6.79
N ARG A 4 9.89 -9.75 -6.76
CA ARG A 4 10.80 -8.83 -6.07
C ARG A 4 10.94 -7.56 -6.90
N ARG A 5 10.90 -6.41 -6.24
CA ARG A 5 11.04 -5.12 -6.91
C ARG A 5 12.49 -4.94 -7.38
N PRO A 6 12.76 -4.62 -8.65
CA PRO A 6 14.10 -4.22 -9.08
C PRO A 6 14.40 -2.78 -8.65
N SER A 7 15.67 -2.48 -8.38
CA SER A 7 16.14 -1.09 -8.20
C SER A 7 16.46 -0.42 -9.55
N ILE A 8 16.97 -1.20 -10.51
CA ILE A 8 17.31 -0.78 -11.87
C ILE A 8 17.34 -2.00 -12.79
N GLY A 9 17.20 -1.77 -14.10
CA GLY A 9 17.38 -2.80 -15.12
C GLY A 9 16.13 -3.60 -15.45
N HIS A 10 16.31 -4.78 -16.04
CA HIS A 10 15.22 -5.65 -16.45
C HIS A 10 14.66 -6.43 -15.25
N ALA A 11 13.35 -6.38 -15.06
CA ALA A 11 12.67 -7.09 -13.98
C ALA A 11 12.42 -8.56 -14.36
N ASP A 12 12.66 -9.46 -13.41
CA ASP A 12 12.15 -10.83 -13.42
C ASP A 12 11.46 -11.12 -12.07
N PRO A 13 10.83 -12.29 -11.85
CA PRO A 13 10.17 -12.60 -10.58
C PRO A 13 11.09 -12.50 -9.34
N LEU A 14 12.41 -12.60 -9.52
CA LEU A 14 13.42 -12.48 -8.47
C LEU A 14 14.03 -11.06 -8.35
N GLY A 15 13.55 -10.10 -9.15
CA GLY A 15 13.99 -8.70 -9.12
C GLY A 15 15.16 -8.40 -10.05
N GLY A 16 15.51 -9.33 -10.94
CA GLY A 16 16.64 -9.24 -11.85
C GLY A 16 17.98 -9.27 -11.12
N ASP A 17 19.01 -8.71 -11.75
CA ASP A 17 20.39 -8.66 -11.22
C ASP A 17 20.54 -7.70 -10.02
N PHE A 18 19.62 -6.73 -9.90
CA PHE A 18 19.69 -5.65 -8.90
C PHE A 18 18.37 -5.50 -8.12
N PRO A 19 18.00 -6.51 -7.29
CA PRO A 19 16.79 -6.41 -6.47
C PRO A 19 16.90 -5.23 -5.50
N LEU A 20 15.80 -4.52 -5.30
CA LEU A 20 15.71 -3.42 -4.36
C LEU A 20 15.72 -3.96 -2.93
N VAL A 21 16.65 -3.43 -2.14
CA VAL A 21 16.79 -3.69 -0.71
C VAL A 21 16.67 -2.35 0.03
N THR A 22 15.87 -2.30 1.09
CA THR A 22 15.72 -1.10 1.92
C THR A 22 17.01 -0.83 2.72
N SER A 23 17.12 0.36 3.32
CA SER A 23 18.24 0.72 4.20
C SER A 23 18.42 -0.25 5.37
N GLU A 24 17.35 -0.91 5.80
CA GLU A 24 17.31 -1.87 6.90
C GLU A 24 17.64 -3.30 6.45
N GLY A 25 17.87 -3.52 5.14
CA GLY A 25 18.20 -4.84 4.60
C GLY A 25 17.00 -5.70 4.17
N HIS A 26 15.80 -5.11 4.04
CA HIS A 26 14.60 -5.85 3.64
C HIS A 26 14.38 -5.82 2.12
N ASN A 27 13.88 -6.93 1.56
CA ASN A 27 13.41 -6.94 0.18
C ASN A 27 12.03 -6.27 0.09
N ILE A 28 11.73 -5.65 -1.05
CA ILE A 28 10.36 -5.21 -1.38
C ILE A 28 9.74 -6.20 -2.36
N LEU A 29 8.55 -6.71 -2.01
CA LEU A 29 7.76 -7.59 -2.87
C LEU A 29 6.56 -6.83 -3.44
N ASP A 30 6.47 -6.80 -4.77
CA ASP A 30 5.32 -6.31 -5.50
C ASP A 30 4.29 -7.41 -5.66
N VAL A 31 3.12 -7.21 -5.06
CA VAL A 31 1.95 -8.08 -5.21
C VAL A 31 1.04 -7.47 -6.26
N ILE A 32 0.98 -8.10 -7.43
CA ILE A 32 0.21 -7.63 -8.57
C ILE A 32 -1.15 -8.33 -8.59
N PHE A 33 -2.21 -7.53 -8.56
CA PHE A 33 -3.60 -7.97 -8.61
C PHE A 33 -4.17 -7.79 -10.02
N THR A 34 -4.86 -8.80 -10.52
CA THR A 34 -5.58 -8.75 -11.82
C THR A 34 -7.04 -8.36 -11.67
N SER A 35 -7.49 -8.17 -10.43
CA SER A 35 -8.82 -7.68 -10.07
C SER A 35 -8.69 -6.73 -8.87
N PRO A 36 -9.64 -5.79 -8.68
CA PRO A 36 -9.64 -4.92 -7.50
C PRO A 36 -9.63 -5.72 -6.20
N ILE A 37 -8.92 -5.19 -5.19
CA ILE A 37 -8.92 -5.75 -3.84
C ILE A 37 -10.29 -5.47 -3.21
N ALA A 38 -10.97 -6.52 -2.73
CA ALA A 38 -12.30 -6.40 -2.13
C ALA A 38 -12.28 -5.66 -0.78
N SER A 39 -11.30 -5.95 0.06
CA SER A 39 -11.15 -5.34 1.39
C SER A 39 -9.67 -5.09 1.68
N LEU A 40 -9.28 -3.80 1.71
CA LEU A 40 -7.92 -3.41 2.09
C LEU A 40 -7.61 -3.75 3.56
N ALA A 41 -8.61 -3.69 4.44
CA ALA A 41 -8.45 -4.01 5.85
C ALA A 41 -8.14 -5.50 6.07
N GLU A 42 -8.86 -6.39 5.39
CA GLU A 42 -8.61 -7.84 5.48
C GLU A 42 -7.26 -8.22 4.86
N VAL A 43 -6.86 -7.57 3.77
CA VAL A 43 -5.54 -7.78 3.17
C VAL A 43 -4.42 -7.33 4.13
N ALA A 44 -4.55 -6.16 4.74
CA ALA A 44 -3.59 -5.68 5.73
C ALA A 44 -3.45 -6.66 6.91
N GLU A 45 -4.58 -7.03 7.53
CA GLU A 45 -4.60 -7.99 8.64
C GLU A 45 -4.01 -9.36 8.25
N SER A 46 -4.25 -9.80 7.02
CA SER A 46 -3.70 -11.06 6.51
C SER A 46 -2.19 -10.98 6.33
N LEU A 47 -1.67 -9.87 5.79
CA LEU A 47 -0.23 -9.66 5.57
C LEU A 47 0.55 -9.54 6.88
N GLU A 48 -0.01 -8.88 7.89
CA GLU A 48 0.57 -8.77 9.25
C GLU A 48 0.81 -10.14 9.91
N LYS A 49 0.06 -11.17 9.51
CA LYS A 49 0.16 -12.53 10.06
C LYS A 49 1.15 -13.43 9.31
N VAL A 50 1.72 -12.96 8.18
CA VAL A 50 2.65 -13.77 7.37
C VAL A 50 4.06 -13.67 7.96
N ASN A 51 4.62 -14.80 8.40
CA ASN A 51 6.00 -14.86 8.89
C ASN A 51 6.99 -14.34 7.84
N GLY A 52 7.85 -13.39 8.25
CA GLY A 52 8.86 -12.79 7.39
C GLY A 52 8.39 -11.54 6.62
N VAL A 53 7.09 -11.22 6.66
CA VAL A 53 6.62 -9.88 6.27
C VAL A 53 6.97 -8.91 7.38
N VAL A 54 7.70 -7.85 7.02
CA VAL A 54 8.09 -6.79 7.96
C VAL A 54 7.04 -5.68 7.99
N GLU A 55 6.52 -5.30 6.83
CA GLU A 55 5.50 -4.26 6.66
C GLU A 55 4.83 -4.41 5.28
N HIS A 56 3.71 -3.72 5.06
CA HIS A 56 2.99 -3.68 3.79
C HIS A 56 2.63 -2.25 3.32
N GLY A 57 2.35 -2.10 2.02
CA GLY A 57 1.98 -0.81 1.42
C GLY A 57 0.54 -0.35 1.68
N VAL A 58 -0.27 -1.09 2.42
CA VAL A 58 -1.66 -0.69 2.71
C VAL A 58 -1.68 0.33 3.86
N VAL A 59 -2.01 1.59 3.55
CA VAL A 59 -2.18 2.65 4.55
C VAL A 59 -3.65 2.74 4.95
N SER A 60 -3.97 2.40 6.20
CA SER A 60 -5.35 2.41 6.73
C SER A 60 -5.39 2.89 8.18
N LYS A 61 -6.59 3.17 8.71
CA LYS A 61 -6.85 3.54 10.13
C LYS A 61 -6.28 4.90 10.60
N PHE A 62 -5.82 5.75 9.69
CA PHE A 62 -5.40 7.12 9.98
C PHE A 62 -6.43 8.13 9.50
N LEU A 63 -6.67 9.19 10.28
CA LEU A 63 -7.41 10.35 9.79
C LEU A 63 -6.63 10.98 8.65
N CYS A 64 -7.24 11.00 7.48
CA CYS A 64 -6.61 11.37 6.23
C CYS A 64 -7.45 12.43 5.53
N LYS A 65 -6.77 13.47 5.05
CA LYS A 65 -7.29 14.38 4.02
C LYS A 65 -6.53 14.09 2.74
N ALA A 66 -7.23 13.73 1.68
CA ALA A 66 -6.63 13.57 0.36
C ALA A 66 -6.85 14.84 -0.46
N ILE A 67 -5.77 15.44 -0.93
CA ILE A 67 -5.83 16.55 -1.88
C ILE A 67 -5.63 15.97 -3.27
N VAL A 68 -6.66 16.05 -4.11
CA VAL A 68 -6.63 15.51 -5.48
C VAL A 68 -6.60 16.69 -6.46
N ALA A 69 -5.48 16.82 -7.15
CA ALA A 69 -5.31 17.77 -8.25
C ALA A 69 -5.62 17.07 -9.58
N SER A 70 -6.50 17.66 -10.37
CA SER A 70 -6.87 17.22 -11.72
C SER A 70 -6.90 18.41 -12.68
N GLU A 71 -7.11 18.14 -13.97
CA GLU A 71 -7.28 19.20 -14.98
C GLU A 71 -8.43 20.16 -14.64
N SER A 72 -9.47 19.67 -13.97
CA SER A 72 -10.60 20.45 -13.47
C SER A 72 -10.31 21.29 -12.21
N GLY A 73 -9.12 21.18 -11.63
CA GLY A 73 -8.70 21.94 -10.45
C GLY A 73 -8.40 21.07 -9.23
N LEU A 74 -8.46 21.69 -8.05
CA LEU A 74 -8.15 21.06 -6.78
C LEU A 74 -9.42 20.61 -6.07
N SER A 75 -9.41 19.39 -5.54
CA SER A 75 -10.46 18.90 -4.63
C SER A 75 -9.84 18.35 -3.34
N ILE A 76 -10.56 18.54 -2.23
CA ILE A 76 -10.19 18.03 -0.92
C ILE A 76 -11.21 16.97 -0.53
N VAL A 77 -10.73 15.74 -0.30
CA VAL A 77 -11.54 14.63 0.18
C VAL A 77 -11.18 14.38 1.64
N ASP A 78 -12.11 14.71 2.53
CA ASP A 78 -11.99 14.48 3.95
C ASP A 78 -12.58 13.11 4.31
N ASN A 79 -11.80 12.22 4.92
CA ASN A 79 -12.28 10.93 5.43
C ASN A 79 -12.52 11.00 6.95
N ILE A 80 -13.27 12.02 7.40
CA ILE A 80 -13.69 12.15 8.80
C ILE A 80 -14.90 11.23 9.00
N PRO A 81 -14.88 10.28 9.97
CA PRO A 81 -16.05 9.47 10.26
C PRO A 81 -17.21 10.37 10.70
N THR A 82 -18.36 10.26 10.06
CA THR A 82 -19.56 11.09 10.33
C THR A 82 -20.20 10.85 11.71
N ASN A 83 -19.62 9.98 12.56
CA ASN A 83 -20.18 9.58 13.86
C ASN A 83 -19.41 10.15 15.06
N ALA A 84 -18.94 11.40 14.98
CA ALA A 84 -18.50 12.17 16.15
C ALA A 84 -19.48 13.31 16.52
N VAL A 85 -20.74 13.19 16.11
CA VAL A 85 -21.85 14.05 16.56
C VAL A 85 -22.98 13.13 17.07
N GLY A 86 -22.96 12.83 18.37
CA GLY A 86 -24.01 12.04 19.01
C GLY A 86 -23.67 11.64 20.43
N GLY A 87 -23.95 12.52 21.39
CA GLY A 87 -23.94 12.20 22.83
C GLY A 87 -23.76 13.42 23.70
N VAL A 88 -24.88 13.95 24.18
CA VAL A 88 -25.03 15.00 25.22
C VAL A 88 -24.27 14.68 26.50
#